data_AF-A0A2S2PZR0-F1
#
_entry.id   AF-A0A2S2PZR0-F1
#
_cell.length_a   1.000
_cell.length_b   1.000
_cell.length_c   1.000
_cell.angle_alpha   90.00
_cell.angle_beta   90.00
_cell.angle_gamma   90.00
#
_symmetry.space_group_name_H-M   'P 1'
#
loop_
_entity.id
_entity.type
_entity.pdbx_description
1 polymer ?
#
loop_
_entity_poly.entity_id
_entity_poly.type
_entity_poly.pdbx_seq_one_letter_code
_entity_poly.pdbx_strand_id
1 'polypeptide(L)'
;MKLRLRETQLSLNNLVHFPTLKQLFNDSNDNKKYISYILLLKNEFMNIFADFQKYKNDFLLFSEPFSINVEHVWEDLQHKLIELQCNSVLKSKFETVGVSEIFKYLGNSYPKLKKHFSHILSRFGNFYCT
;
A
#
# COMPACT_ATOMS: atom_id res chain seq x y z
N MET A 1 0.53 13.55 -7.10
CA MET A 1 0.35 15.02 -7.16
C MET A 1 1.57 15.80 -6.65
N LYS A 2 2.11 15.55 -5.44
CA LYS A 2 3.30 16.26 -4.91
C LYS A 2 4.60 16.06 -5.73
N LEU A 3 4.88 14.86 -6.24
CA LEU A 3 6.10 14.60 -7.02
C LEU A 3 6.12 15.34 -8.38
N ARG A 4 4.96 15.48 -9.03
CA ARG A 4 4.81 16.25 -10.28
C ARG A 4 5.13 17.73 -10.06
N LEU A 5 4.68 18.30 -8.94
CA LEU A 5 4.99 19.68 -8.57
C LEU A 5 6.49 19.89 -8.35
N ARG A 6 7.14 18.95 -7.63
CA ARG A 6 8.59 18.99 -7.38
C ARG A 6 9.42 18.89 -8.65
N GLU A 7 9.02 18.04 -9.60
CA GLU A 7 9.63 17.93 -10.92
C GLU A 7 9.56 19.28 -11.66
N THR A 8 8.37 19.87 -11.78
CA THR A 8 8.19 21.17 -12.45
C THR A 8 9.00 22.28 -11.78
N GLN A 9 9.06 22.30 -10.45
CA GLN A 9 9.87 23.26 -9.70
C GLN A 9 11.37 23.11 -10.00
N LEU A 10 11.90 21.88 -10.03
CA LEU A 10 13.30 21.65 -10.40
C LEU A 10 13.59 21.99 -11.87
N SER A 11 12.67 21.69 -12.80
CA SER A 11 12.82 22.03 -14.22
C SER A 11 12.87 23.54 -14.46
N LEU A 12 12.18 24.33 -13.63
CA LEU A 12 12.18 25.80 -13.67
C LEU A 12 13.29 26.42 -12.81
N ASN A 13 14.19 25.60 -12.25
CA ASN A 13 15.21 26.02 -11.27
C ASN A 13 14.63 26.76 -10.04
N ASN A 14 13.38 26.46 -9.69
CA ASN A 14 12.69 27.03 -8.55
C ASN A 14 12.97 26.17 -7.30
N LEU A 15 13.96 26.61 -6.50
CA LEU A 15 14.44 25.88 -5.33
C LEU A 15 13.82 26.31 -4.00
N VAL A 16 12.68 27.02 -4.01
CA VAL A 16 12.04 27.54 -2.79
C VAL A 16 11.73 26.43 -1.77
N HIS A 17 11.46 25.21 -2.23
CA HIS A 17 11.20 24.05 -1.38
C HIS A 17 12.40 23.09 -1.23
N PHE A 18 13.57 23.48 -1.74
CA PHE A 18 14.81 22.69 -1.68
C PHE A 18 15.95 23.52 -1.06
N PRO A 19 15.85 23.92 0.22
CA PRO A 19 16.81 24.83 0.85
C PRO A 19 18.24 24.27 0.88
N THR A 20 18.40 22.96 1.11
CA THR A 20 19.72 22.29 1.07
C THR A 20 20.29 22.27 -0.34
N LEU A 21 19.45 22.04 -1.36
CA LEU A 21 19.88 22.08 -2.76
C LEU A 21 20.27 23.50 -3.19
N LYS A 22 19.57 24.51 -2.65
CA LYS A 22 19.87 25.93 -2.84
C LYS A 22 21.20 26.34 -2.20
N GLN A 23 21.58 25.73 -1.08
CA GLN A 23 22.86 25.97 -0.40
C GLN A 23 24.05 25.30 -1.09
N LEU A 24 23.84 24.12 -1.69
CA LEU A 24 24.86 23.35 -2.40
C LEU A 24 24.96 23.72 -3.90
N PHE A 25 24.25 24.77 -4.31
CA PHE A 25 24.04 25.11 -5.71
C PHE A 25 25.31 25.68 -6.35
N ASN A 26 26.08 24.82 -7.02
CA ASN A 26 27.28 25.23 -7.76
C ASN A 26 27.12 25.16 -9.29
N ASP A 27 26.18 24.36 -9.83
CA ASP A 27 26.00 24.25 -11.28
C ASP A 27 24.62 23.72 -11.74
N SER A 28 24.21 24.08 -12.96
CA SER A 28 22.89 23.71 -13.54
C SER A 28 22.71 22.20 -13.79
N ASN A 29 23.79 21.43 -13.74
CA ASN A 29 23.80 20.00 -14.02
C ASN A 29 23.20 19.16 -12.88
N ASP A 30 23.26 19.66 -11.63
CA ASP A 30 22.74 18.95 -10.46
C ASP A 30 21.22 18.77 -10.51
N ASN A 31 20.50 19.78 -11.00
CA ASN A 31 19.04 19.72 -11.14
C ASN A 31 18.59 18.59 -12.08
N LYS A 32 19.33 18.33 -13.16
CA LYS A 32 19.00 17.25 -14.10
C LYS A 32 19.06 15.88 -13.43
N LYS A 33 20.02 15.68 -12.52
CA LYS A 33 20.14 14.47 -11.70
C LYS A 33 18.98 14.32 -10.72
N TYR A 34 18.54 15.39 -10.07
CA TYR A 34 17.39 15.31 -9.16
C TYR A 34 16.06 15.11 -9.91
N ILE A 35 15.91 15.72 -11.08
CA ILE A 35 14.75 15.47 -11.96
C ILE A 35 14.71 14.00 -12.38
N SER A 36 15.85 13.39 -12.75
CA SER A 36 15.87 11.97 -13.11
C SER A 36 15.51 11.06 -11.92
N TYR A 37 15.95 11.37 -10.71
CA TYR A 37 15.50 10.63 -9.51
C TYR A 37 14.00 10.80 -9.24
N ILE A 38 13.43 11.99 -9.41
CA ILE A 38 11.98 12.19 -9.26
C ILE A 38 11.20 11.39 -10.31
N LEU A 39 11.71 11.31 -11.54
CA LEU A 39 11.10 10.51 -12.60
C LEU A 39 11.16 9.01 -12.28
N LEU A 40 12.31 8.51 -11.83
CA LEU A 40 12.45 7.12 -11.37
C LEU A 40 11.47 6.81 -10.24
N LEU A 41 11.43 7.67 -9.22
CA LEU A 41 10.51 7.52 -8.09
C LEU A 41 9.05 7.54 -8.54
N LYS A 42 8.68 8.46 -9.45
CA LYS A 42 7.33 8.48 -10.04
C LYS A 42 7.02 7.17 -10.76
N ASN A 43 7.96 6.63 -11.52
CA ASN A 43 7.77 5.38 -12.26
C ASN A 43 7.60 4.19 -11.31
N GLU A 44 8.40 4.11 -10.25
CA GLU A 44 8.23 3.10 -9.19
C GLU A 44 6.86 3.21 -8.53
N PHE A 45 6.43 4.42 -8.15
CA PHE A 45 5.08 4.62 -7.62
C PHE A 45 4.01 4.18 -8.62
N MET A 46 4.12 4.55 -9.90
CA MET A 46 3.16 4.15 -10.93
C MET A 46 3.12 2.64 -11.13
N ASN A 47 4.26 1.95 -11.08
CA ASN A 47 4.33 0.48 -11.14
C ASN A 47 3.63 -0.15 -9.93
N ILE A 48 3.92 0.34 -8.72
CA ILE A 48 3.24 -0.09 -7.49
C ILE A 48 1.72 0.14 -7.60
N PHE A 49 1.30 1.29 -8.14
CA PHE A 49 -0.12 1.62 -8.32
C PHE A 49 -0.80 0.83 -9.45
N ALA A 50 -0.06 0.47 -10.51
CA ALA A 50 -0.57 -0.41 -11.56
C ALA A 50 -0.84 -1.81 -11.01
N ASP A 51 0.06 -2.31 -10.15
CA ASP A 51 -0.16 -3.55 -9.40
C ASP A 51 -1.33 -3.42 -8.42
N PHE A 52 -1.60 -2.24 -7.86
CA PHE A 52 -2.77 -2.01 -7.00
C PHE A 52 -4.09 -2.35 -7.68
N GLN A 53 -4.20 -2.08 -8.98
CA GLN A 53 -5.41 -2.41 -9.74
C GLN A 53 -5.57 -3.93 -9.89
N LYS A 54 -4.46 -4.65 -10.08
CA LYS A 54 -4.40 -6.11 -10.18
C LYS A 54 -4.71 -6.79 -8.84
N TYR A 55 -4.25 -6.22 -7.73
CA TYR A 55 -4.43 -6.76 -6.38
C TYR A 55 -5.60 -6.10 -5.62
N LYS A 56 -6.48 -5.37 -6.32
CA LYS A 56 -7.58 -4.63 -5.70
C LYS A 56 -8.43 -5.52 -4.78
N ASN A 57 -8.79 -6.71 -5.25
CA ASN A 57 -9.62 -7.64 -4.46
C ASN A 57 -8.86 -8.24 -3.27
N ASP A 58 -7.55 -8.47 -3.40
CA ASP A 58 -6.70 -8.91 -2.29
C ASP A 58 -6.63 -7.83 -1.20
N PHE A 59 -6.48 -6.56 -1.60
CA PHE A 59 -6.50 -5.43 -0.66
C PHE A 59 -7.87 -5.24 -0.02
N LEU A 60 -8.96 -5.36 -0.78
CA LEU A 60 -10.32 -5.30 -0.23
C LEU A 60 -10.58 -6.46 0.75
N LEU A 61 -10.09 -7.67 0.45
CA LEU A 61 -10.20 -8.81 1.36
C LEU A 61 -9.45 -8.54 2.66
N PHE A 62 -8.30 -7.86 2.58
CA PHE A 62 -7.53 -7.47 3.74
C PHE A 62 -8.19 -6.34 4.54
N SER A 63 -8.65 -5.27 3.89
CA SER A 63 -9.23 -4.08 4.55
C SER A 63 -10.65 -4.29 5.03
N GLU A 64 -11.43 -5.10 4.32
CA GLU A 64 -12.87 -5.27 4.47
C GLU A 64 -13.30 -6.76 4.43
N PRO A 65 -12.68 -7.64 5.25
CA PRO A 65 -12.95 -9.08 5.20
C PRO A 65 -14.41 -9.45 5.50
N PHE A 66 -15.13 -8.58 6.23
CA PHE A 66 -16.54 -8.81 6.61
C PHE A 66 -17.56 -8.26 5.61
N SER A 67 -17.15 -7.53 4.57
CA SER A 67 -18.05 -6.87 3.61
C SER A 67 -17.69 -7.10 2.14
N ILE A 68 -16.50 -7.59 1.82
CA ILE A 68 -16.14 -7.96 0.44
C ILE A 68 -17.06 -9.07 -0.09
N ASN A 69 -17.48 -8.94 -1.36
CA ASN A 69 -18.18 -10.02 -2.06
C ASN A 69 -17.25 -11.24 -2.20
N VAL A 70 -17.71 -12.39 -1.71
CA VAL A 70 -17.00 -13.67 -1.73
C VAL A 70 -16.61 -14.08 -3.15
N GLU A 71 -17.44 -13.79 -4.16
CA GLU A 71 -17.18 -14.14 -5.56
C GLU A 71 -15.94 -13.43 -6.14
N HIS A 72 -15.52 -12.31 -5.56
CA HIS A 72 -14.34 -11.56 -6.01
C HIS A 72 -13.01 -12.09 -5.44
N VAL A 73 -13.09 -13.10 -4.57
CA VAL A 73 -11.95 -13.72 -3.88
C VAL A 73 -11.61 -15.06 -4.51
N TRP A 74 -10.35 -15.49 -4.41
CA TRP A 74 -9.89 -16.78 -4.95
C TRP A 74 -10.71 -17.94 -4.38
N GLU A 75 -11.07 -18.89 -5.25
CA GLU A 75 -11.96 -20.03 -4.93
C GLU A 75 -11.52 -20.80 -3.68
N ASP A 76 -10.21 -20.95 -3.49
CA ASP A 76 -9.61 -21.69 -2.39
C ASP A 76 -9.73 -21.00 -1.02
N LEU A 77 -10.15 -19.72 -1.02
CA LEU A 77 -10.43 -18.89 0.14
C LEU A 77 -11.93 -18.63 0.36
N GLN A 78 -12.78 -18.77 -0.67
CA GLN A 78 -14.21 -18.39 -0.61
C GLN A 78 -14.96 -19.06 0.55
N HIS A 79 -14.81 -20.38 0.72
CA HIS A 79 -15.46 -21.11 1.80
C HIS A 79 -15.01 -20.62 3.19
N LYS A 80 -13.71 -20.31 3.36
CA LYS A 80 -13.17 -19.78 4.62
C LYS A 80 -13.59 -18.35 4.87
N LEU A 81 -13.79 -17.57 3.81
CA LEU A 81 -14.33 -16.23 3.92
C LEU A 81 -15.79 -16.25 4.35
N ILE A 82 -16.63 -17.15 3.81
CA ILE A 82 -18.02 -17.33 4.27
C ILE A 82 -18.04 -17.70 5.77
N GLU A 83 -17.24 -18.68 6.18
CA GLU A 83 -17.12 -19.06 7.60
C GLU A 83 -16.67 -17.87 8.48
N LEU A 84 -15.80 -17.01 7.98
CA LEU A 84 -15.35 -15.82 8.69
C LEU A 84 -16.47 -14.77 8.78
N GLN A 85 -17.17 -14.50 7.68
CA GLN A 85 -18.24 -13.50 7.60
C GLN A 85 -19.45 -13.87 8.48
N CYS A 86 -19.73 -15.16 8.63
CA CYS A 86 -20.76 -15.68 9.54
C CYS A 86 -20.35 -15.63 11.03
N ASN A 87 -19.06 -15.39 11.35
CA ASN A 87 -18.58 -15.36 12.71
C ASN A 87 -18.82 -13.99 13.36
N SER A 88 -19.96 -13.86 14.05
CA SER A 88 -20.37 -12.62 14.72
C SER A 88 -19.38 -12.15 15.79
N VAL A 89 -18.70 -13.06 16.48
CA VAL A 89 -17.69 -12.73 17.50
C VAL A 89 -16.47 -12.07 16.85
N LEU A 90 -15.95 -12.65 15.77
CA LEU A 90 -14.82 -12.07 15.05
C LEU A 90 -15.21 -10.77 14.35
N LYS A 91 -16.45 -10.66 13.85
CA LYS A 91 -16.97 -9.43 13.25
C LYS A 91 -17.02 -8.27 14.26
N SER A 92 -17.60 -8.50 15.43
CA SER A 92 -17.63 -7.48 16.50
C SER A 92 -16.21 -7.12 16.96
N LYS A 93 -15.31 -8.11 17.03
CA LYS A 93 -13.91 -7.86 17.35
C LYS A 93 -13.24 -6.97 16.30
N PHE A 94 -13.49 -7.21 15.01
CA PHE A 94 -12.98 -6.40 13.91
C PHE A 94 -13.44 -4.95 13.99
N GLU A 95 -14.72 -4.72 14.32
CA GLU A 95 -15.24 -3.36 14.51
C GLU A 95 -14.55 -2.63 15.67
N THR A 96 -14.07 -3.37 16.67
CA THR A 96 -13.36 -2.80 17.83
C THR A 96 -11.89 -2.51 17.55
N VAL A 97 -11.16 -3.47 16.96
CA VAL A 97 -9.68 -3.39 16.82
C VAL A 97 -9.23 -2.94 15.43
N GLY A 98 -10.15 -2.92 14.47
CA GLY A 98 -9.91 -2.59 13.08
C GLY A 98 -9.01 -3.60 12.36
N VAL A 99 -8.59 -3.22 11.16
CA VAL A 99 -7.76 -4.08 10.32
C VAL A 99 -6.43 -4.38 10.99
N SER A 100 -5.79 -3.41 11.65
CA SER A 100 -4.40 -3.55 12.14
C SER A 100 -4.16 -4.74 13.06
N GLU A 101 -5.19 -5.21 13.79
CA GLU A 101 -5.02 -6.26 14.79
C GLU A 101 -5.90 -7.48 14.59
N ILE A 102 -6.93 -7.43 13.74
CA ILE A 102 -7.91 -8.53 13.62
C ILE A 102 -7.26 -9.88 13.30
N PHE A 103 -6.18 -9.87 12.52
CA PHE A 103 -5.49 -11.08 12.08
C PHE A 103 -4.86 -11.86 13.25
N LYS A 104 -4.53 -11.18 14.36
CA LYS A 104 -4.03 -11.81 15.60
C LYS A 104 -5.09 -12.68 16.26
N TYR A 105 -6.37 -12.35 16.04
CA TYR A 105 -7.53 -13.03 16.63
C TYR A 105 -8.10 -14.13 15.73
N LEU A 106 -7.62 -14.25 14.49
CA LEU A 106 -7.94 -15.41 13.68
C LEU A 106 -7.41 -16.66 14.40
N GLY A 107 -8.28 -17.65 14.63
CA GLY A 107 -7.86 -18.93 15.20
C GLY A 107 -7.08 -19.79 14.21
N ASN A 108 -6.79 -21.04 14.60
CA ASN A 108 -6.20 -22.03 13.70
C ASN A 108 -7.16 -22.51 12.59
N SER A 109 -8.43 -22.13 12.66
CA SER A 109 -9.47 -22.45 11.68
C SER A 109 -9.32 -21.72 10.34
N TYR A 110 -8.51 -20.64 10.28
CA TYR A 110 -8.35 -19.79 9.10
C TYR A 110 -6.89 -19.70 8.61
N PRO A 111 -6.17 -20.82 8.40
CA PRO A 111 -4.73 -20.80 8.12
C PRO A 111 -4.42 -20.17 6.75
N LYS A 112 -5.27 -20.40 5.74
CA LYS A 112 -5.10 -19.81 4.40
C LYS A 112 -5.31 -18.30 4.41
N LEU A 113 -6.35 -17.82 5.09
CA LEU A 113 -6.61 -16.38 5.24
C LEU A 113 -5.48 -15.69 6.03
N LYS A 114 -5.00 -16.31 7.12
CA LYS A 114 -3.80 -15.82 7.83
C LYS A 114 -2.60 -15.70 6.89
N LYS A 115 -2.31 -16.73 6.11
CA LYS A 115 -1.19 -16.72 5.16
C LYS A 115 -1.35 -15.61 4.12
N HIS A 116 -2.55 -15.43 3.59
CA HIS A 116 -2.86 -14.37 2.63
C HIS A 116 -2.64 -12.98 3.23
N PHE A 117 -3.15 -12.73 4.44
CA PHE A 117 -2.96 -11.46 5.14
C PHE A 117 -1.50 -11.19 5.49
N SER A 118 -0.74 -12.21 5.93
CA SER A 118 0.69 -12.06 6.16
C SER A 118 1.46 -11.70 4.88
N HIS A 119 1.05 -12.23 3.73
CA HIS A 119 1.66 -11.92 2.44
C HIS A 119 1.33 -10.49 1.96
N ILE A 120 0.14 -9.97 2.27
CA ILE A 120 -0.20 -8.56 2.02
C ILE A 120 0.59 -7.65 2.97
N LEU A 121 0.64 -7.99 4.26
CA LEU A 121 1.39 -7.24 5.27
C LEU A 121 2.88 -7.20 4.96
N SER A 122 3.50 -8.27 4.46
CA SER A 122 4.92 -8.26 4.10
C SER A 122 5.22 -7.31 2.93
N ARG A 123 4.29 -7.16 1.98
CA ARG A 123 4.40 -6.17 0.90
C ARG A 123 4.32 -4.75 1.42
N PHE A 124 3.50 -4.48 2.44
CA PHE A 124 3.42 -3.19 3.10
C PHE A 124 4.54 -2.93 4.12
N GLY A 125 5.11 -3.96 4.73
CA GLY A 125 6.24 -3.83 5.66
C GLY A 125 7.43 -3.11 5.03
N ASN A 126 7.65 -3.30 3.72
CA ASN A 126 8.65 -2.56 2.95
C ASN A 126 8.33 -1.07 2.71
N PHE A 127 7.10 -0.61 3.02
CA PHE A 127 6.71 0.80 2.99
C PHE A 127 6.77 1.50 4.36
N TYR A 128 6.76 0.73 5.46
CA TYR A 128 6.71 1.28 6.83
C TYR A 128 7.95 0.96 7.68
N CYS A 129 8.79 0.01 7.25
CA CYS A 129 10.03 -0.35 7.93
C CYS A 129 11.25 0.03 7.09
N THR A 130 11.53 1.33 7.00
CA THR A 130 12.87 1.93 6.84
C THR A 130 12.93 3.19 7.67
#